data_AF-A0AA88AH39-F1
#
_entry.id   AF-A0AA88AH39-F1
#
_cell.length_a   1.000
_cell.length_b   1.000
_cell.length_c   1.000
_cell.angle_alpha   90.00
_cell.angle_beta   90.00
_cell.angle_gamma   90.00
#
_symmetry.space_group_name_H-M   'P 1'
#
loop_
_entity.id
_entity.type
_entity.pdbx_description
1 polymer ?
#
loop_
_entity_poly.entity_id
_entity_poly.type
_entity_poly.pdbx_seq_one_letter_code
_entity_poly.pdbx_strand_id
1 'polypeptide(L)'
;MHDVVLEFPGMPPLKAPHMPEPMLDRDDPAYQDLVYFCSHLPKSNGIIVNTFDGLEPLPIKALTDGVCVPEGPTPPVYCIGPLIDEAGHKVESTGVAECLSWLDTQPSGSVVFLCFGSTGSLSAAQVREIADGLERSVQRFLWVVKQPPIDEKMKQTDELGEDFD
;
A
#
# COMPACT_ATOMS: atom_id res chain seq x y z
N MET A 1 5.67 10.08 19.94
CA MET A 1 6.41 9.13 19.08
C MET A 1 6.87 9.73 17.75
N HIS A 2 6.30 10.86 17.29
CA HIS A 2 6.60 11.45 15.97
C HIS A 2 8.06 11.86 15.71
N ASP A 3 8.85 12.11 16.76
CA ASP A 3 10.26 12.52 16.65
C ASP A 3 11.26 11.37 16.89
N VAL A 4 10.77 10.15 17.12
CA VAL A 4 11.67 8.99 17.27
C VAL A 4 12.24 8.63 15.91
N VAL A 5 13.57 8.59 15.83
CA VAL A 5 14.32 8.19 14.64
C VAL A 5 14.92 6.80 14.89
N LEU A 6 14.75 5.91 13.92
CA LEU A 6 15.22 4.53 13.93
C LEU A 6 16.37 4.41 12.95
N GLU A 7 17.49 3.88 13.43
CA GLU A 7 18.68 3.63 12.63
C GLU A 7 18.69 2.19 12.15
N PHE A 8 18.96 1.98 10.86
CA PHE A 8 19.02 0.66 10.24
C PHE A 8 20.40 0.47 9.57
N PRO A 9 21.13 -0.60 9.86
CA PRO A 9 22.44 -0.83 9.24
C PRO A 9 22.38 -0.81 7.71
N GLY A 10 23.22 0.02 7.08
CA GLY A 10 23.28 0.15 5.62
C GLY A 10 22.15 0.95 4.98
N MET A 11 21.25 1.55 5.77
CA MET A 11 20.07 2.29 5.29
C MET A 11 19.99 3.69 5.91
N PRO A 12 19.33 4.65 5.23
CA PRO A 12 19.01 5.94 5.85
C PRO A 12 18.11 5.77 7.08
N PRO A 13 18.19 6.67 8.08
CA PRO A 13 17.32 6.63 9.24
C PRO A 13 15.86 6.83 8.84
N LEU A 14 14.97 6.15 9.57
CA LEU A 14 13.53 6.21 9.35
C LEU A 14 12.83 6.79 10.58
N LYS A 15 11.87 7.70 10.39
CA LYS A 15 11.04 8.18 11.50
C LYS A 15 10.04 7.11 11.90
N ALA A 16 9.76 6.99 13.19
CA ALA A 16 8.81 6.00 13.70
C ALA A 16 7.46 6.00 12.96
N PRO A 17 6.80 7.14 12.65
CA PRO A 17 5.52 7.15 11.93
C PRO A 17 5.54 6.53 10.51
N HIS A 18 6.71 6.26 9.94
CA HIS A 18 6.85 5.60 8.65
C HIS A 18 7.03 4.08 8.77
N MET A 19 7.11 3.54 9.98
CA MET A 19 7.11 2.09 10.21
C MET A 19 5.70 1.52 9.97
N PRO A 20 5.57 0.21 9.69
CA PRO A 20 4.26 -0.45 9.68
C PRO A 20 3.48 -0.14 10.96
N GLU A 21 2.19 0.15 10.83
CA GLU A 21 1.31 0.60 11.92
C GLU A 21 1.40 -0.28 13.19
N PRO A 22 1.45 -1.64 13.10
CA PRO A 22 1.59 -2.46 14.29
C PRO A 22 2.88 -2.21 15.07
N MET A 23 3.94 -1.66 14.46
CA MET A 23 5.21 -1.34 15.15
C MET A 23 5.14 -0.08 16.01
N LEU A 24 4.06 0.71 15.88
CA LEU A 24 3.91 1.98 16.59
C LEU A 24 3.30 1.78 17.99
N ASP A 25 2.58 0.69 18.20
CA ASP A 25 1.96 0.35 19.47
C ASP A 25 2.22 -1.12 19.81
N ARG A 26 2.82 -1.38 20.98
CA ARG A 26 3.12 -2.75 21.43
C ARG A 26 1.89 -3.49 21.93
N ASP A 27 0.83 -2.77 22.25
CA ASP A 27 -0.45 -3.33 22.65
C ASP A 27 -1.34 -3.63 21.43
N ASP A 28 -0.90 -3.28 20.21
CA ASP A 28 -1.57 -3.67 18.96
C ASP A 28 -1.58 -5.20 18.83
N PRO A 29 -2.74 -5.84 18.59
CA PRO A 29 -2.84 -7.30 18.45
C PRO A 29 -1.90 -7.89 17.39
N ALA A 30 -1.61 -7.16 16.32
CA ALA A 30 -0.74 -7.59 15.22
C ALA A 30 0.76 -7.36 15.48
N TYR A 31 1.13 -6.62 16.54
CA TYR A 31 2.54 -6.36 16.87
C TYR A 31 3.31 -7.68 17.10
N GLN A 32 2.71 -8.60 17.86
CA GLN A 32 3.35 -9.89 18.19
C GLN A 32 3.54 -10.76 16.94
N ASP A 33 2.56 -10.77 16.03
CA ASP A 33 2.67 -11.49 14.76
C ASP A 33 3.80 -10.93 13.89
N LEU A 34 3.95 -9.61 13.86
CA LEU A 34 5.02 -8.95 13.12
C LEU A 34 6.40 -9.24 13.72
N VAL A 35 6.54 -9.17 15.05
CA VAL A 35 7.79 -9.54 15.75
C VAL A 35 8.13 -11.01 15.53
N TYR A 36 7.13 -11.89 15.63
CA TYR A 36 7.28 -13.30 15.35
C TYR A 36 7.77 -13.52 13.91
N PHE A 37 7.09 -12.94 12.92
CA PHE A 37 7.48 -13.02 11.51
C PHE A 37 8.93 -12.55 11.28
N CYS A 38 9.27 -11.34 11.73
CA CYS A 38 10.60 -10.75 11.54
C CYS A 38 11.71 -11.57 12.22
N SER A 39 11.47 -12.12 13.42
CA SER A 39 12.45 -12.95 14.14
C SER A 39 12.70 -14.32 13.49
N HIS A 40 11.84 -14.75 12.56
CA HIS A 40 11.98 -16.00 11.82
C HIS A 40 12.58 -15.82 10.43
N LEU A 41 12.61 -14.59 9.88
CA LEU A 41 13.25 -14.33 8.59
C LEU A 41 14.71 -14.84 8.53
N PRO A 42 15.58 -14.58 9.53
CA PRO A 42 16.97 -15.08 9.51
C PRO A 42 17.09 -16.60 9.59
N LYS A 43 16.04 -17.31 10.02
CA LYS A 43 16.03 -18.78 10.18
C LYS A 43 15.58 -19.50 8.90
N SER A 44 15.17 -18.75 7.87
CA SER A 44 14.72 -19.33 6.60
C SER A 44 15.88 -19.90 5.78
N ASN A 45 15.59 -20.82 4.85
CA ASN A 45 16.58 -21.30 3.88
C ASN A 45 16.86 -20.30 2.75
N GLY A 46 16.01 -19.27 2.62
CA GLY A 46 16.11 -18.23 1.64
C GLY A 46 14.87 -17.34 1.68
N ILE A 47 15.03 -16.09 1.26
CA ILE A 47 13.97 -15.09 1.21
C ILE A 47 13.77 -14.71 -0.25
N ILE A 48 12.53 -14.78 -0.72
CA ILE A 48 12.16 -14.37 -2.07
C ILE A 48 11.49 -13.01 -1.99
N VAL A 49 11.99 -12.03 -2.77
CA VAL A 49 11.50 -10.66 -2.76
C VAL A 49 11.14 -10.25 -4.18
N ASN A 50 9.94 -9.69 -4.36
CA ASN A 50 9.50 -9.12 -5.63
C ASN A 50 10.09 -7.72 -5.84
N THR A 51 11.40 -7.67 -6.07
CA THR A 51 12.19 -6.47 -6.34
C THR A 51 13.34 -6.81 -7.30
N PHE A 52 14.15 -5.82 -7.70
CA PHE A 52 15.35 -6.00 -8.53
C PHE A 52 16.41 -4.96 -8.19
N ASP A 53 17.67 -5.22 -8.53
CA ASP A 53 18.84 -4.41 -8.13
C ASP A 53 18.74 -2.92 -8.49
N GLY A 54 18.17 -2.62 -9.66
CA GLY A 54 17.99 -1.24 -10.13
C GLY A 54 16.94 -0.45 -9.34
N LEU A 55 16.02 -1.11 -8.64
CA LEU A 55 14.96 -0.48 -7.84
C LEU A 55 15.42 -0.19 -6.41
N GLU A 56 16.08 -1.15 -5.78
CA GLU A 56 16.45 -1.11 -4.35
C GLU A 56 17.92 -1.42 -4.09
N PRO A 57 18.88 -0.65 -4.67
CA PRO A 57 20.29 -0.98 -4.59
C PRO A 57 20.85 -0.95 -3.16
N LEU A 58 20.35 -0.04 -2.30
CA LEU A 58 20.82 0.08 -0.91
C LEU A 58 20.32 -1.06 0.00
N PRO A 59 19.01 -1.38 0.07
CA PRO A 59 18.53 -2.52 0.83
C PRO A 59 19.18 -3.85 0.41
N ILE A 60 19.30 -4.08 -0.90
CA ILE A 60 19.87 -5.33 -1.45
C ILE A 60 21.34 -5.45 -1.04
N LYS A 61 22.11 -4.35 -1.11
CA LYS A 61 23.49 -4.34 -0.64
C LYS A 61 23.58 -4.62 0.86
N ALA A 62 22.77 -3.98 1.69
CA ALA A 62 22.79 -4.18 3.14
C ALA A 62 22.51 -5.65 3.53
N LEU A 63 21.53 -6.28 2.87
CA LEU A 63 21.23 -7.70 3.05
C LEU A 63 22.39 -8.60 2.59
N THR A 64 22.96 -8.31 1.42
CA THR A 64 24.07 -9.10 0.85
C THR A 64 25.35 -8.99 1.68
N ASP A 65 25.65 -7.80 2.22
CA ASP A 65 26.77 -7.55 3.12
C ASP A 65 26.55 -8.16 4.52
N GLY A 66 25.32 -8.64 4.81
CA GLY A 66 24.98 -9.32 6.06
C GLY A 66 24.80 -8.40 7.26
N VAL A 67 24.71 -7.08 7.06
CA VAL A 67 24.69 -6.10 8.17
C VAL A 67 23.35 -6.06 8.93
N CYS A 68 22.29 -6.66 8.36
CA CYS A 68 20.95 -6.65 8.93
C CYS A 68 20.73 -7.72 10.02
N VAL A 69 21.60 -8.73 10.12
CA VAL A 69 21.50 -9.82 11.11
C VAL A 69 22.80 -9.88 11.94
N PRO A 70 22.92 -9.11 13.03
CA PRO A 70 24.18 -9.04 13.79
C PRO A 70 24.59 -10.37 14.43
N GLU A 71 23.61 -11.16 14.85
CA GLU A 71 23.80 -12.39 15.63
C GLU A 71 23.89 -13.66 14.77
N GLY A 72 23.99 -13.54 13.43
CA GLY A 72 23.99 -14.71 12.55
C GLY A 72 24.10 -14.39 11.06
N PRO A 73 24.18 -15.40 10.20
CA PRO A 73 24.21 -15.18 8.76
C PRO A 73 22.87 -14.63 8.27
N THR A 74 22.93 -13.70 7.32
CA THR A 74 21.74 -13.35 6.53
C THR A 74 21.45 -14.49 5.54
N PRO A 75 20.22 -15.02 5.48
CA PRO A 75 19.88 -16.07 4.52
C PRO A 75 19.98 -15.55 3.08
N PRO A 76 20.15 -16.43 2.08
CA PRO A 76 20.15 -16.02 0.68
C PRO A 76 18.88 -15.24 0.32
N VAL A 77 19.04 -14.06 -0.29
CA VAL A 77 17.92 -13.22 -0.76
C VAL A 77 17.85 -13.29 -2.29
N TYR A 78 16.70 -13.69 -2.80
CA TYR A 78 16.43 -13.81 -4.23
C TYR A 78 15.48 -12.70 -4.68
N CYS A 79 16.04 -11.70 -5.34
CA CYS A 79 15.28 -10.64 -5.99
C CYS A 79 14.81 -11.13 -7.36
N ILE A 80 13.51 -11.43 -7.49
CA ILE A 80 12.94 -12.06 -8.70
C ILE A 80 11.95 -11.15 -9.43
N GLY A 81 11.94 -9.87 -9.09
CA GLY A 81 11.02 -8.89 -9.64
C GLY A 81 11.45 -8.34 -11.01
N PRO A 82 10.54 -7.62 -11.68
CA PRO A 82 9.15 -7.43 -11.29
C PRO A 82 8.30 -8.66 -11.67
N LEU A 83 7.75 -9.35 -10.67
CA LEU A 83 6.69 -10.33 -10.84
C LEU A 83 5.38 -9.57 -10.91
N ILE A 84 4.94 -9.33 -12.13
CA ILE A 84 3.65 -8.76 -12.46
C ILE A 84 2.82 -9.89 -13.04
N ASP A 85 1.54 -9.95 -12.67
CA ASP A 85 0.63 -10.88 -13.31
C ASP A 85 0.46 -10.48 -14.79
N GLU A 86 1.15 -11.20 -15.67
CA GLU A 86 1.09 -10.97 -17.13
C GLU A 86 -0.16 -11.60 -17.77
N ALA A 87 -0.99 -12.30 -17.00
CA ALA A 87 -2.20 -12.91 -17.52
C ALA A 87 -3.38 -11.94 -17.38
N GLY A 88 -3.79 -11.38 -18.53
CA GLY A 88 -5.14 -10.88 -18.75
C GLY A 88 -6.16 -11.98 -18.45
N HIS A 89 -6.54 -12.09 -17.18
CA HIS A 89 -7.88 -12.54 -16.85
C HIS A 89 -8.79 -11.60 -17.62
N LYS A 90 -9.41 -12.12 -18.68
CA LYS A 90 -10.59 -11.49 -19.27
C LYS A 90 -11.59 -11.36 -18.14
N VAL A 91 -11.54 -10.23 -17.43
CA VAL A 91 -12.66 -9.77 -16.65
C VAL A 91 -13.68 -9.39 -17.70
N GLU A 92 -14.47 -10.37 -18.14
CA GLU A 92 -15.61 -10.17 -19.02
C GLU A 92 -16.70 -9.46 -18.22
N SER A 93 -16.42 -8.21 -17.84
CA SER A 93 -17.42 -7.28 -17.37
C SER A 93 -17.51 -6.17 -18.41
N THR A 94 -18.74 -5.77 -18.73
CA THR A 94 -19.02 -4.72 -19.70
C THR A 94 -18.28 -3.42 -19.35
N GLY A 95 -18.16 -3.10 -18.06
CA GLY A 95 -17.47 -1.91 -17.58
C GLY A 95 -15.96 -1.89 -17.85
N VAL A 96 -15.25 -3.02 -17.80
CA VAL A 96 -13.80 -3.04 -18.11
C VAL A 96 -13.57 -2.80 -19.60
N ALA A 97 -14.37 -3.42 -20.46
CA ALA A 97 -14.28 -3.25 -21.91
C ALA A 97 -14.57 -1.79 -22.33
N GLU A 98 -15.58 -1.16 -21.73
CA GLU A 98 -15.91 0.25 -21.98
C GLU A 98 -14.79 1.20 -21.53
N CYS A 99 -14.22 0.99 -20.34
CA CYS A 99 -13.10 1.80 -19.82
C CYS A 99 -11.86 1.71 -20.71
N LEU A 100 -11.50 0.51 -21.17
CA LEU A 100 -10.34 0.31 -22.05
C LEU A 100 -10.58 0.93 -23.43
N SER A 101 -11.78 0.77 -23.99
CA SER A 101 -12.16 1.42 -25.25
C SER A 101 -12.10 2.95 -25.16
N TRP A 102 -12.55 3.54 -24.04
CA TRP A 102 -12.38 4.98 -23.81
C TRP A 102 -10.91 5.39 -23.74
N LEU A 103 -10.07 4.60 -23.06
CA LEU A 103 -8.64 4.86 -22.92
C LEU A 103 -7.91 4.81 -24.27
N ASP A 104 -8.27 3.88 -25.14
CA ASP A 104 -7.71 3.73 -26.49
C ASP A 104 -7.93 4.97 -27.38
N THR A 105 -8.92 5.82 -27.06
CA THR A 105 -9.18 7.06 -27.80
C THR A 105 -8.38 8.27 -27.32
N GLN A 106 -7.59 8.15 -26.25
CA GLN A 106 -6.86 9.27 -25.66
C GLN A 106 -5.43 9.41 -26.23
N PRO A 107 -4.86 10.63 -26.26
CA PRO A 107 -3.45 10.80 -26.59
C PRO A 107 -2.51 10.03 -25.66
N SER A 108 -1.38 9.56 -26.18
CA SER A 108 -0.37 8.84 -25.39
C SER A 108 0.12 9.66 -24.20
N GLY A 109 0.15 9.04 -23.02
CA GLY A 109 0.61 9.68 -21.77
C GLY A 109 -0.29 10.80 -21.25
N SER A 110 -1.55 10.90 -21.70
CA SER A 110 -2.43 12.02 -21.35
C SER A 110 -3.48 11.74 -20.26
N VAL A 111 -3.56 10.51 -19.76
CA VAL A 111 -4.54 10.08 -18.76
C VAL A 111 -3.84 9.73 -17.46
N VAL A 112 -4.34 10.27 -16.35
CA VAL A 112 -3.89 9.88 -15.01
C VAL A 112 -4.74 8.72 -14.51
N PHE A 113 -4.11 7.60 -14.14
CA PHE A 113 -4.79 6.50 -13.45
C PHE A 113 -4.68 6.70 -11.93
N LEU A 114 -5.83 6.71 -11.24
CA LEU A 114 -5.90 6.83 -9.79
C LEU A 114 -6.54 5.56 -9.21
N CYS A 115 -5.79 4.85 -8.38
CA CYS A 115 -6.31 3.75 -7.58
C CYS A 115 -5.57 3.67 -6.24
N PHE A 116 -6.29 3.38 -5.17
CA PHE A 116 -5.74 3.25 -3.81
C PHE A 116 -5.66 1.76 -3.40
N GLY A 117 -5.27 0.90 -4.34
CA GLY A 117 -5.18 -0.55 -4.14
C GLY A 117 -6.53 -1.22 -3.86
N SER A 118 -6.53 -2.49 -3.48
CA SER A 118 -7.75 -3.26 -3.17
C SER A 118 -8.28 -3.02 -1.75
N THR A 119 -7.39 -2.76 -0.79
CA THR A 119 -7.74 -2.55 0.64
C THR A 119 -7.83 -1.09 1.04
N GLY A 120 -7.21 -0.15 0.30
CA GLY A 120 -7.25 1.26 0.64
C GLY A 120 -8.66 1.84 0.51
N SER A 121 -9.03 2.67 1.47
CA SER A 121 -10.30 3.40 1.54
C SER A 121 -10.02 4.85 1.90
N LEU A 122 -10.91 5.74 1.47
CA LEU A 122 -10.81 7.18 1.70
C LEU A 122 -12.08 7.68 2.37
N SER A 123 -11.95 8.63 3.28
CA SER A 123 -13.11 9.31 3.85
C SER A 123 -13.88 10.07 2.76
N ALA A 124 -15.18 10.29 2.98
CA ALA A 124 -16.01 11.08 2.06
C ALA A 124 -15.44 12.50 1.82
N ALA A 125 -14.83 13.10 2.85
CA ALA A 125 -14.16 14.39 2.73
C ALA A 125 -12.94 14.32 1.79
N GLN A 126 -12.08 13.31 1.94
CA GLN A 126 -10.92 13.13 1.05
C GLN A 126 -11.33 12.84 -0.40
N VAL A 127 -12.38 12.03 -0.61
CA VAL A 127 -12.93 11.77 -1.95
C VAL A 127 -13.41 13.08 -2.59
N ARG A 128 -14.09 13.95 -1.84
CA ARG A 128 -14.54 15.26 -2.34
C ARG A 128 -13.35 16.13 -2.75
N GLU A 129 -12.35 16.28 -1.90
CA GLU A 129 -11.16 17.10 -2.21
C GLU A 129 -10.39 16.57 -3.43
N ILE A 130 -10.30 15.24 -3.60
CA ILE A 130 -9.69 14.64 -4.79
C ILE A 130 -10.52 14.94 -6.04
N ALA A 131 -11.86 14.83 -5.96
CA ALA A 131 -12.74 15.14 -7.08
C ALA A 131 -12.60 16.61 -7.52
N ASP A 132 -12.63 17.54 -6.56
CA ASP A 132 -12.44 18.98 -6.81
C ASP A 132 -11.06 19.26 -7.43
N GLY A 133 -10.02 18.56 -6.95
CA GLY A 133 -8.67 18.63 -7.51
C GLY A 133 -8.57 18.13 -8.95
N LEU A 134 -9.20 16.99 -9.24
CA LEU A 134 -9.24 16.40 -10.58
C LEU A 134 -9.98 17.31 -11.57
N GLU A 135 -11.15 17.84 -11.19
CA GLU A 135 -11.92 18.78 -12.02
C GLU A 135 -11.10 20.02 -12.37
N ARG A 136 -10.44 20.61 -11.37
CA ARG A 136 -9.60 21.81 -11.56
C ARG A 136 -8.31 21.55 -12.33
N SER A 137 -7.82 20.30 -12.36
CA SER A 137 -6.58 19.95 -13.05
C SER A 137 -6.70 19.99 -14.58
N VAL A 138 -7.93 19.90 -15.10
CA VAL A 138 -8.25 19.79 -16.54
C VAL A 138 -7.51 18.61 -17.22
N GLN A 139 -6.99 17.66 -16.42
CA GLN A 139 -6.40 16.44 -16.93
C GLN A 139 -7.48 15.38 -17.16
N ARG A 140 -7.26 14.52 -18.15
CA ARG A 140 -8.07 13.31 -18.29
C ARG A 140 -7.65 12.35 -17.18
N PHE A 141 -8.62 11.68 -16.57
CA PHE A 141 -8.34 10.72 -15.51
C PHE A 141 -9.22 9.49 -15.60
N LEU A 142 -8.71 8.38 -15.08
CA LEU A 142 -9.45 7.15 -14.80
C LEU A 142 -9.27 6.85 -13.32
N TRP A 143 -10.35 6.94 -12.54
CA TRP A 143 -10.29 6.81 -11.08
C TRP A 143 -11.19 5.68 -10.58
N VAL A 144 -10.59 4.72 -9.87
CA VAL A 144 -11.32 3.69 -9.14
C VAL A 144 -11.77 4.24 -7.78
N VAL A 145 -13.05 4.57 -7.68
CA VAL A 145 -13.68 5.07 -6.44
C VAL A 145 -14.34 3.92 -5.69
N LYS A 146 -14.14 3.87 -4.38
CA LYS A 146 -14.83 2.93 -3.48
C LYS A 146 -15.76 3.67 -2.54
N GLN A 147 -16.71 2.94 -1.96
CA GLN A 147 -17.54 3.47 -0.89
C GLN A 147 -16.63 3.89 0.29
N PRO A 148 -16.82 5.10 0.84
CA PRO A 148 -16.13 5.49 2.06
C PRO A 148 -16.45 4.51 3.20
N PRO A 149 -15.54 4.36 4.17
CA PRO A 149 -15.86 3.65 5.41
C PRO A 149 -17.14 4.23 6.02
N ILE A 150 -18.06 3.37 6.42
CA ILE A 150 -19.26 3.78 7.14
C ILE A 150 -18.78 4.33 8.49
N ASP A 151 -19.01 5.62 8.73
CA ASP A 151 -18.75 6.21 10.03
C ASP A 151 -19.83 5.68 10.99
N GLU A 152 -19.44 4.83 11.96
CA GLU A 152 -20.36 4.23 12.95
C GLU A 152 -21.18 5.29 13.71
N LYS A 153 -20.75 6.55 13.69
CA LYS A 153 -21.49 7.69 14.26
C LYS A 153 -22.77 8.06 13.51
N MET A 154 -22.94 7.66 12.25
CA MET A 154 -24.17 7.92 11.47
C MET A 154 -25.31 6.95 11.81
N LYS A 155 -25.03 5.79 12.41
CA LYS A 155 -26.08 4.85 12.84
C LYS A 155 -26.95 5.42 13.97
N GLN A 156 -26.40 6.31 14.81
CA GLN A 156 -27.12 6.80 15.98
C GLN A 156 -28.12 7.93 15.67
N THR A 157 -28.05 8.53 14.47
CA THR A 157 -28.97 9.61 14.05
C THR A 157 -30.21 9.11 13.31
N ASP A 158 -30.19 7.90 12.74
CA ASP A 158 -31.36 7.33 12.05
C ASP A 158 -32.28 6.54 13.01
N GLU A 159 -31.77 6.06 14.16
CA GLU A 159 -32.59 5.33 15.16
C GLU A 159 -33.38 6.24 16.12
N LEU A 160 -33.22 7.56 16.06
CA LEU A 160 -33.93 8.54 16.92
C LEU A 160 -35.04 9.32 16.18
N GLY A 161 -35.32 8.98 14.92
CA GLY A 161 -36.31 9.67 14.07
C GLY A 161 -37.66 8.95 13.89
N GLU A 162 -37.80 7.70 14.34
CA GLU A 162 -39.02 6.91 14.20
C GLU A 162 -39.65 6.62 15.57
N ASP A 163 -40.14 7.63 16.27
CA ASP A 163 -41.04 7.45 17.42
C ASP A 163 -41.82 8.74 17.71
N PHE A 164 -42.62 9.21 16.74
CA PHE A 164 -43.79 10.05 16.99
C PHE A 164 -44.84 9.81 15.89
N ASP A 165 -45.72 8.85 16.14
CA ASP A 165 -47.11 8.82 15.65
C ASP A 165 -48.03 8.42 16.82
#